data_AF-A0A259JTB1-F1
#
_entry.id   AF-A0A259JTB1-F1
#
_cell.length_a   1.000
_cell.length_b   1.000
_cell.length_c   1.000
_cell.angle_alpha   90.00
_cell.angle_beta   90.00
_cell.angle_gamma   90.00
#
_symmetry.space_group_name_H-M   'P 1'
#
loop_
_entity.id
_entity.type
_entity.pdbx_description
1 polymer ?
#
loop_
_entity_poly.entity_id
_entity_poly.type
_entity_poly.pdbx_seq_one_letter_code
_entity_poly.pdbx_strand_id
1 'polypeptide(L)'
;LPFSALAAWLTAASIVNVSASLVYHGVWGDGPYPAITALIVLVGGTIAALAVWHSRGNPWYAAVFCWALLAIYFRGGQESALIVIACAVSALAVIYAMLAKLSDRSDRRHWLGGANPV
;
A
#
# COMPACT_ATOMS: atom_id res chain seq x y z
N LEU A 1 -7.51 10.08 12.88
CA LEU A 1 -8.15 8.92 12.18
C LEU A 1 -8.48 9.23 10.71
N PRO A 2 -9.29 10.24 10.35
CA PRO A 2 -9.73 10.41 8.95
C PRO A 2 -8.59 10.77 7.99
N PHE A 3 -7.68 11.67 8.39
CA PHE A 3 -6.54 12.08 7.57
C PHE A 3 -5.63 10.93 7.14
N SER A 4 -5.45 9.91 7.98
CA SER A 4 -4.59 8.78 7.68
C SER A 4 -5.23 7.81 6.68
N ALA A 5 -6.54 7.58 6.82
CA ALA A 5 -7.30 6.81 5.83
C ALA A 5 -7.30 7.54 4.47
N LEU A 6 -7.53 8.86 4.47
CA LEU A 6 -7.47 9.68 3.26
C LEU A 6 -6.09 9.66 2.61
N ALA A 7 -5.01 9.74 3.39
CA ALA A 7 -3.65 9.66 2.88
C ALA A 7 -3.39 8.29 2.20
N ALA A 8 -3.84 7.19 2.80
CA ALA A 8 -3.72 5.86 2.18
C ALA A 8 -4.47 5.77 0.86
N TRP A 9 -5.71 6.28 0.81
CA TRP A 9 -6.51 6.37 -0.40
C TRP A 9 -5.86 7.24 -1.48
N LEU A 10 -5.27 8.37 -1.11
CA LEU A 10 -4.58 9.25 -2.05
C LEU A 10 -3.33 8.59 -2.65
N THR A 11 -2.57 7.82 -1.85
CA THR A 11 -1.43 7.03 -2.35
C THR A 11 -1.89 5.99 -3.36
N ALA A 12 -2.97 5.25 -3.06
CA ALA A 12 -3.54 4.26 -3.97
C ALA A 12 -4.06 4.89 -5.28
N ALA A 13 -4.81 6.00 -5.18
CA ALA A 13 -5.32 6.72 -6.35
C ALA A 13 -4.17 7.25 -7.23
N SER A 14 -3.09 7.73 -6.62
CA SER A 14 -1.90 8.20 -7.35
C SER A 14 -1.23 7.07 -8.14
N ILE A 15 -1.09 5.87 -7.55
CA ILE A 15 -0.54 4.68 -8.23
C ILE A 15 -1.36 4.35 -9.49
N VAL A 16 -2.69 4.31 -9.35
CA VAL A 16 -3.60 3.97 -10.46
C VAL A 16 -3.59 5.05 -11.53
N ASN A 17 -3.61 6.33 -11.14
CA ASN A 17 -3.58 7.45 -12.08
C ASN A 17 -2.28 7.50 -12.87
N VAL A 18 -1.13 7.34 -12.21
CA VAL A 18 0.18 7.28 -12.89
C VAL A 18 0.22 6.11 -13.87
N SER A 19 -0.25 4.93 -13.45
CA SER A 19 -0.34 3.75 -14.32
C SER A 19 -1.24 4.01 -15.53
N ALA A 20 -2.40 4.64 -15.35
CA ALA A 20 -3.33 4.96 -16.42
C ALA A 20 -2.78 6.02 -17.38
N SER A 21 -2.13 7.08 -16.88
CA SER A 21 -1.49 8.10 -17.70
C SER A 21 -0.37 7.51 -18.57
N LEU A 22 0.42 6.59 -18.04
CA LEU A 22 1.47 5.89 -18.78
C LEU A 22 0.90 5.06 -19.95
N VAL A 23 -0.23 4.38 -19.73
CA VAL A 23 -0.95 3.67 -20.79
C VAL A 23 -1.54 4.64 -21.81
N TYR A 24 -2.17 5.74 -21.35
CA TYR A 24 -2.81 6.72 -22.22
C TYR A 24 -1.84 7.44 -23.16
N HIS A 25 -0.66 7.81 -22.67
CA HIS A 25 0.34 8.53 -23.45
C HIS A 25 1.21 7.62 -24.34
N GLY A 26 1.00 6.30 -24.30
CA GLY A 26 1.71 5.36 -25.17
C GLY A 26 3.23 5.44 -25.08
N VAL A 27 3.77 5.87 -23.93
CA VAL A 27 5.19 6.27 -23.76
C VAL A 27 6.15 5.09 -24.01
N TRP A 28 5.64 3.86 -24.21
CA TRP A 28 6.44 2.64 -24.23
C TRP A 28 6.06 1.60 -25.32
N GLY A 29 5.23 1.97 -26.33
CA GLY A 29 4.85 1.10 -27.48
C GLY A 29 3.38 0.62 -27.54
N ASP A 30 3.12 -0.53 -28.20
CA ASP A 30 1.77 -1.02 -28.52
C ASP A 30 1.35 -2.31 -27.76
N GLY A 31 2.02 -2.66 -26.65
CA GLY A 31 1.81 -3.93 -25.92
C GLY A 31 1.24 -3.80 -24.50
N PRO A 32 0.72 -4.88 -23.89
CA PRO A 32 0.32 -4.88 -22.48
C PRO A 32 1.52 -4.61 -21.56
N TYR A 33 1.36 -3.77 -20.54
CA TYR A 33 2.43 -3.27 -19.66
C TYR A 33 2.44 -3.81 -18.22
N PRO A 34 2.27 -5.12 -17.97
CA PRO A 34 2.17 -5.62 -16.61
C PRO A 34 3.46 -5.42 -15.79
N ALA A 35 4.63 -5.36 -16.42
CA ALA A 35 5.89 -5.08 -15.73
C ALA A 35 5.95 -3.64 -15.17
N ILE A 36 5.40 -2.66 -15.89
CA ILE A 36 5.40 -1.26 -15.46
C ILE A 36 4.37 -1.07 -14.34
N THR A 37 3.15 -1.62 -14.50
CA THR A 37 2.15 -1.61 -13.44
C THR A 37 2.69 -2.26 -12.17
N ALA A 38 3.37 -3.41 -12.29
CA ALA A 38 4.03 -4.07 -11.17
C ALA A 38 5.11 -3.17 -10.53
N LEU A 39 5.93 -2.47 -11.31
CA LEU A 39 6.94 -1.54 -10.81
C LEU A 39 6.31 -0.37 -10.05
N ILE A 40 5.25 0.25 -10.58
CA ILE A 40 4.56 1.38 -9.93
C ILE A 40 3.91 0.90 -8.63
N VAL A 41 3.29 -0.29 -8.62
CA VAL A 41 2.74 -0.89 -7.40
C VAL A 41 3.84 -1.12 -6.37
N LEU A 42 5.01 -1.62 -6.76
CA LEU A 42 6.15 -1.80 -5.85
C LEU A 42 6.64 -0.47 -5.28
N VAL A 43 6.82 0.56 -6.10
CA VAL A 43 7.21 1.90 -5.65
C VAL A 43 6.15 2.50 -4.71
N GLY A 44 4.87 2.34 -5.05
CA GLY A 44 3.77 2.77 -4.19
C GLY A 44 3.74 2.01 -2.85
N GLY A 45 4.01 0.71 -2.89
CA GLY A 45 4.10 -0.17 -1.72
C GLY A 45 5.24 0.19 -0.79
N THR A 46 6.42 0.53 -1.32
CA THR A 46 7.55 1.00 -0.50
C THR A 46 7.26 2.34 0.16
N ILE A 47 6.65 3.29 -0.57
CA ILE A 47 6.20 4.57 -0.01
C ILE A 47 5.20 4.34 1.13
N ALA A 48 4.22 3.47 0.92
CA ALA A 48 3.23 3.12 1.93
C ALA A 48 3.87 2.47 3.17
N ALA A 49 4.82 1.55 2.99
CA ALA A 49 5.53 0.92 4.09
C ALA A 49 6.34 1.94 4.92
N LEU A 50 7.02 2.88 4.25
CA LEU A 50 7.71 4.00 4.90
C LEU A 50 6.74 4.93 5.65
N ALA A 51 5.57 5.22 5.06
CA ALA A 51 4.54 6.03 5.69
C ALA A 51 4.00 5.38 6.97
N VAL A 52 3.76 4.07 6.95
CA VAL A 52 3.35 3.29 8.15
C VAL A 52 4.43 3.30 9.21
N TRP A 53 5.70 3.10 8.81
CA TRP A 53 6.83 3.12 9.72
C TRP A 53 6.98 4.48 10.40
N HIS A 54 6.88 5.58 9.64
CA HIS A 54 6.95 6.94 10.15
C HIS A 54 5.76 7.28 11.07
N SER A 55 4.59 6.71 10.78
CA SER A 55 3.35 6.93 11.54
C SER A 55 3.20 6.00 12.76
N ARG A 56 4.29 5.49 13.32
CA ARG A 56 4.29 4.61 14.51
C ARG A 56 3.43 3.35 14.34
N GLY A 57 3.45 2.74 13.16
CA GLY A 57 2.71 1.49 12.91
C GLY A 57 1.20 1.66 12.80
N ASN A 58 0.74 2.84 12.34
CA ASN A 58 -0.68 3.17 12.22
C ASN A 58 -1.47 2.06 11.47
N PRO A 59 -2.34 1.30 12.18
CA PRO A 59 -3.02 0.15 11.60
C PRO A 59 -4.12 0.56 10.60
N TRP A 60 -4.68 1.76 10.74
CA TRP A 60 -5.74 2.25 9.84
C TRP A 60 -5.21 2.59 8.45
N TYR A 61 -4.02 3.18 8.37
CA TYR A 61 -3.35 3.41 7.09
C TYR A 61 -3.07 2.08 6.38
N ALA A 62 -2.48 1.12 7.12
CA ALA A 62 -2.11 -0.18 6.59
C ALA A 62 -3.35 -0.98 6.12
N ALA A 63 -4.44 -0.98 6.90
CA ALA A 63 -5.68 -1.66 6.53
C ALA A 63 -6.28 -1.11 5.23
N VAL A 64 -6.38 0.22 5.12
CA VAL A 64 -6.93 0.88 3.91
C VAL A 64 -6.03 0.64 2.70
N PHE A 65 -4.71 0.73 2.86
CA PHE A 65 -3.78 0.51 1.76
C PHE A 65 -3.78 -0.96 1.30
N CYS A 66 -3.81 -1.92 2.24
CA CYS A 66 -3.95 -3.34 1.92
C CYS A 66 -5.28 -3.66 1.21
N TRP A 67 -6.37 -2.99 1.59
CA TRP A 67 -7.64 -3.11 0.89
C TRP A 67 -7.54 -2.60 -0.56
N ALA A 68 -6.83 -1.49 -0.79
CA ALA A 68 -6.59 -1.00 -2.14
C ALA A 68 -5.70 -1.95 -2.97
N LEU A 69 -4.67 -2.55 -2.35
CA LEU A 69 -3.85 -3.58 -3.00
C LEU A 69 -4.66 -4.81 -3.39
N LEU A 70 -5.66 -5.20 -2.59
CA LEU A 70 -6.58 -6.29 -2.95
C LEU A 70 -7.40 -5.97 -4.19
N ALA A 71 -7.89 -4.73 -4.34
CA ALA A 71 -8.59 -4.31 -5.55
C ALA A 71 -7.68 -4.36 -6.80
N ILE A 72 -6.42 -3.94 -6.66
CA ILE A 72 -5.42 -4.05 -7.74
C ILE A 72 -5.11 -5.51 -8.04
N TYR A 73 -4.99 -6.37 -7.02
CA TYR A 73 -4.75 -7.80 -7.17
C TYR A 73 -5.90 -8.51 -7.90
N PHE A 74 -7.16 -8.25 -7.55
CA PHE A 74 -8.29 -8.89 -8.22
C PHE A 74 -8.43 -8.51 -9.69
N ARG A 75 -8.10 -7.25 -10.03
CA ARG A 75 -8.15 -6.77 -11.41
C ARG A 75 -6.90 -7.15 -12.20
N GLY A 76 -5.73 -6.77 -11.71
CA GLY A 76 -4.44 -6.97 -12.38
C GLY A 76 -3.93 -8.41 -12.31
N GLY A 77 -4.39 -9.22 -11.36
CA GLY A 77 -4.03 -10.64 -11.26
C GLY A 77 -4.66 -11.52 -12.34
N GLN A 78 -5.74 -11.06 -12.97
CA GLN A 78 -6.28 -11.69 -14.18
C GLN A 78 -5.44 -11.37 -15.42
N GLU A 79 -4.66 -10.29 -15.40
CA GLU A 79 -3.86 -9.82 -16.54
C GLU A 79 -2.41 -10.33 -16.49
N SER A 80 -1.79 -10.43 -15.30
CA SER A 80 -0.41 -10.91 -15.19
C SER A 80 0.01 -11.35 -13.80
N ALA A 81 0.80 -12.42 -13.73
CA ALA A 81 1.45 -12.89 -12.52
C ALA A 81 2.44 -11.88 -11.91
N LEU A 82 3.01 -10.97 -12.71
CA LEU A 82 3.93 -9.94 -12.20
C LEU A 82 3.22 -8.96 -11.26
N ILE A 83 2.00 -8.57 -11.59
CA ILE A 83 1.19 -7.66 -10.77
C ILE A 83 0.81 -8.35 -9.46
N VAL A 84 0.48 -9.64 -9.51
CA VAL A 84 0.23 -10.46 -8.32
C VAL A 84 1.42 -10.43 -7.36
N ILE A 85 2.62 -10.73 -7.86
CA ILE A 85 3.83 -10.76 -7.04
C ILE A 85 4.11 -9.37 -6.47
N ALA A 86 3.98 -8.31 -7.26
CA ALA A 86 4.17 -6.93 -6.81
C ALA A 86 3.20 -6.53 -5.69
N CYS A 87 1.91 -6.85 -5.84
CA CYS A 87 0.90 -6.61 -4.82
C CYS A 87 1.20 -7.38 -3.53
N ALA A 88 1.57 -8.67 -3.64
CA ALA A 88 1.87 -9.52 -2.50
C ALA A 88 3.10 -9.01 -1.73
N VAL A 89 4.20 -8.70 -2.43
CA VAL A 89 5.43 -8.14 -1.83
C VAL A 89 5.14 -6.80 -1.15
N SER A 90 4.37 -5.92 -1.80
CA SER A 90 3.99 -4.62 -1.24
C SER A 90 3.12 -4.76 0.01
N ALA A 91 2.13 -5.67 -0.02
CA ALA A 91 1.27 -5.93 1.13
C ALA A 91 2.08 -6.47 2.31
N LEU A 92 2.97 -7.45 2.07
CA LEU A 92 3.85 -8.00 3.08
C LEU A 92 4.76 -6.93 3.69
N ALA A 93 5.33 -6.04 2.87
CA ALA A 93 6.17 -4.95 3.36
C ALA A 93 5.39 -3.98 4.28
N VAL A 94 4.17 -3.61 3.90
CA VAL A 94 3.29 -2.73 4.69
C VAL A 94 2.88 -3.39 5.99
N ILE A 95 2.48 -4.67 5.96
CA ILE A 95 2.10 -5.45 7.14
C ILE A 95 3.31 -5.62 8.07
N TYR A 96 4.48 -5.93 7.53
CA TYR A 96 5.71 -6.07 8.31
C TYR A 96 6.06 -4.75 9.01
N ALA A 97 6.04 -3.62 8.31
CA ALA A 97 6.30 -2.30 8.89
C ALA A 97 5.31 -1.96 10.01
N MET A 98 4.03 -2.31 9.82
CA MET A 98 2.97 -2.16 10.82
C MET A 98 3.27 -3.00 12.07
N LEU A 99 3.49 -4.31 11.91
CA LEU A 99 3.71 -5.26 13.00
C LEU A 99 5.01 -4.96 13.76
N ALA A 100 6.09 -4.63 13.05
CA ALA A 100 7.37 -4.28 13.64
C ALA A 100 7.25 -3.06 14.55
N LYS A 101 6.50 -2.03 14.16
CA LYS A 101 6.25 -0.86 15.01
C LYS A 101 5.27 -1.13 16.16
N LEU A 102 4.20 -1.89 15.92
CA LEU A 102 3.28 -2.30 16.97
C LEU A 102 3.89 -3.28 17.99
N SER A 103 5.05 -3.87 17.70
CA SER A 103 5.79 -4.69 18.66
C SER A 103 6.37 -3.85 19.81
N ASP A 104 6.58 -2.55 19.58
CA ASP A 104 6.94 -1.59 20.63
C ASP A 104 5.72 -1.30 21.53
N ARG A 105 5.91 -1.47 22.85
CA ARG A 105 4.85 -1.23 23.84
C ARG A 105 4.33 0.20 23.83
N SER A 106 5.17 1.18 23.48
CA SER A 106 4.80 2.60 23.43
C SER A 106 3.82 2.90 22.29
N ASP A 107 4.13 2.42 21.09
CA ASP A 107 3.31 2.58 19.89
C ASP A 107 2.02 1.76 19.98
N ARG A 108 2.07 0.56 20.58
CA ARG A 108 0.88 -0.25 20.83
C ARG A 108 -0.12 0.42 21.77
N ARG A 109 0.35 1.06 22.84
CA ARG A 109 -0.51 1.80 23.78
C ARG A 109 -1.17 3.02 23.13
N HIS A 110 -0.48 3.68 22.20
CA HIS A 110 -1.00 4.84 21.48
C HIS A 110 -2.18 4.48 20.56
N TRP A 111 -2.11 3.35 19.86
CA TRP A 111 -3.14 2.97 18.88
C TRP A 111 -4.21 2.01 19.40
N LEU A 112 -3.85 1.05 20.25
CA LEU A 112 -4.77 0.00 20.71
C LEU A 112 -5.36 0.28 22.11
N GLY A 113 -4.98 1.39 22.75
CA GLY A 113 -5.47 1.76 24.07
C GLY A 113 -4.94 0.83 25.16
N GLY A 114 -3.84 1.21 25.80
CA GLY A 114 -3.49 0.60 27.09
C GLY A 114 -4.51 1.04 28.13
N ALA A 115 -5.30 0.10 28.64
CA ALA A 115 -6.19 0.31 29.78
C ALA A 115 -5.45 1.10 30.87
N ASN A 116 -5.99 2.25 31.26
CA ASN A 116 -5.68 2.82 32.56
C ASN A 116 -6.34 1.89 33.59
N PRO A 117 -5.59 1.24 34.49
CA PRO A 117 -6.16 0.90 35.77
C PRO A 117 -6.38 2.23 36.50
N VAL A 118 -7.58 2.81 36.33
CA VAL A 118 -8.16 3.70 37.34
C VAL A 118 -8.76 2.85 38.44
#